data_AF-A0A7C7JH49-F1
#
_entry.id   AF-A0A7C7JH49-F1
#
_cell.length_a   1.000
_cell.length_b   1.000
_cell.length_c   1.000
_cell.angle_alpha   90.00
_cell.angle_beta   90.00
_cell.angle_gamma   90.00
#
_symmetry.space_group_name_H-M   'P 1'
#
loop_
_entity.id
_entity.type
_entity.pdbx_description
1 polymer ?
#
loop_
_entity_poly.entity_id
_entity_poly.type
_entity_poly.pdbx_seq_one_letter_code
_entity_poly.pdbx_strand_id
1 'polypeptide(L)'
;MQLNTIHRKHIFLISLSLGIITSLIAQTPQTSFLSSIRALHSIDSERAVFAGSGGLVGYTEDGGMTWDTTRFSVTTFNDSTFNPSFRSCAVVEGYLI
;
A
#
# COMPACT_ATOMS: atom_id res chain seq x y z
N MET A 1 42.78 -4.02 -28.30
CA MET A 1 41.87 -2.85 -28.15
C MET A 1 40.38 -3.23 -28.27
N GLN A 2 39.98 -4.09 -29.22
CA GLN A 2 38.58 -4.55 -29.41
C GLN A 2 37.99 -5.38 -28.25
N LEU A 3 38.79 -6.22 -27.57
CA LEU A 3 38.33 -7.13 -26.51
C LEU A 3 37.76 -6.40 -25.27
N ASN A 4 38.39 -5.30 -24.85
CA ASN A 4 37.91 -4.47 -23.74
C ASN A 4 36.60 -3.75 -24.07
N THR A 5 36.39 -3.39 -25.35
CA THR A 5 35.17 -2.75 -25.82
C THR A 5 34.00 -3.72 -25.82
N ILE A 6 34.23 -4.98 -26.18
CA ILE A 6 33.22 -6.05 -26.15
C ILE A 6 32.82 -6.36 -24.70
N HIS A 7 33.79 -6.53 -23.78
CA HIS A 7 33.48 -6.76 -22.36
C HIS A 7 32.71 -5.60 -21.71
N ARG A 8 33.07 -4.35 -22.00
CA ARG A 8 32.31 -3.19 -21.50
C ARG A 8 30.87 -3.14 -22.00
N LYS A 9 30.63 -3.49 -23.26
CA LYS A 9 29.27 -3.56 -23.84
C LYS A 9 28.44 -4.65 -23.18
N HIS A 10 29.01 -5.83 -22.94
CA HIS A 10 28.28 -6.92 -22.26
C HIS A 10 27.92 -6.58 -20.82
N ILE A 11 28.85 -5.99 -20.05
CA ILE A 11 28.58 -5.56 -18.66
C ILE A 11 27.47 -4.51 -18.63
N PHE A 12 27.50 -3.55 -19.55
CA PHE A 12 26.46 -2.52 -19.65
C PHE A 12 25.08 -3.11 -19.97
N LEU A 13 25.02 -4.03 -20.94
CA LEU A 13 23.77 -4.70 -21.32
C LEU A 13 23.20 -5.56 -20.18
N ILE A 14 24.04 -6.21 -19.39
CA ILE A 14 23.62 -6.98 -18.19
C ILE A 14 23.08 -6.05 -17.10
N SER A 15 23.75 -4.92 -16.83
CA SER A 15 23.23 -3.96 -15.84
C SER A 15 21.91 -3.32 -16.27
N LEU A 16 21.75 -3.06 -17.57
CA LEU A 16 20.53 -2.49 -18.13
C LEU A 16 19.37 -3.49 -18.06
N SER A 17 19.61 -4.76 -18.38
CA SER A 17 18.58 -5.81 -18.28
C SER A 17 18.18 -6.09 -16.83
N LEU A 18 19.12 -6.12 -15.87
CA LEU A 18 18.79 -6.23 -14.45
C LEU A 18 17.98 -5.02 -13.93
N GLY A 19 18.30 -3.80 -14.37
CA GLY A 19 17.55 -2.59 -14.02
C GLY A 19 16.11 -2.61 -14.56
N ILE A 20 15.90 -3.15 -15.76
CA ILE A 20 14.56 -3.31 -16.33
C ILE A 20 13.78 -4.39 -15.56
N ILE A 21 14.38 -5.54 -15.27
CA ILE A 21 13.70 -6.62 -14.53
C ILE A 21 13.30 -6.16 -13.12
N THR A 22 14.16 -5.44 -12.41
CA THR A 22 13.84 -4.90 -11.06
C THR A 22 12.68 -3.90 -11.09
N SER A 23 12.61 -3.03 -12.11
CA SER A 23 11.50 -2.07 -12.25
C SER A 23 10.17 -2.72 -12.66
N LEU A 24 10.19 -3.83 -13.39
CA LEU A 24 8.97 -4.60 -13.69
C LEU A 24 8.41 -5.31 -12.45
N ILE A 25 9.26 -5.82 -11.56
CA ILE A 25 8.82 -6.50 -10.32
C ILE A 25 8.34 -5.48 -9.27
N ALA A 26 8.87 -4.25 -9.30
CA ALA A 26 8.48 -3.16 -8.40
C ALA A 26 7.08 -2.57 -8.68
N GLN A 27 6.44 -2.91 -9.81
CA GLN A 27 5.04 -2.57 -10.05
C GLN A 27 4.15 -3.51 -9.23
N THR A 28 4.12 -3.29 -7.92
CA THR A 28 3.11 -3.91 -7.06
C THR A 28 1.72 -3.52 -7.59
N PRO A 29 0.75 -4.45 -7.65
CA PRO A 29 -0.59 -4.11 -8.05
C PRO A 29 -1.13 -3.02 -7.11
N GLN A 30 -1.31 -1.82 -7.64
CA GLN A 30 -1.95 -0.71 -6.93
C GLN A 30 -3.41 -1.09 -6.74
N THR A 31 -3.74 -1.65 -5.59
CA THR A 31 -5.12 -1.95 -5.22
C THR A 31 -5.84 -0.62 -5.03
N SER A 32 -6.63 -0.23 -6.03
CA SER A 32 -7.50 0.94 -5.91
C SER A 32 -8.74 0.55 -5.11
N PHE A 33 -8.97 1.26 -4.01
CA PHE A 33 -10.19 1.11 -3.23
C PHE A 33 -11.16 2.23 -3.60
N LEU A 34 -12.43 1.90 -3.86
CA LEU A 34 -13.49 2.91 -4.06
C LEU A 34 -13.87 3.55 -2.72
N SER A 35 -13.03 4.45 -2.22
CA SER A 35 -13.28 5.23 -1.00
C SER A 35 -12.38 6.45 -0.95
N SER A 36 -12.86 7.52 -0.31
CA SER A 36 -12.01 8.61 0.15
C SER A 36 -11.32 8.22 1.45
N ILE A 37 -10.00 8.32 1.51
CA ILE A 37 -9.26 8.33 2.79
C ILE A 37 -9.52 9.68 3.46
N ARG A 38 -9.89 9.66 4.74
CA ARG A 38 -10.30 10.85 5.49
C ARG A 38 -9.46 11.10 6.72
N ALA A 39 -8.77 10.07 7.22
CA ALA A 39 -7.80 10.17 8.30
C ALA A 39 -6.67 9.18 8.05
N LEU A 40 -5.45 9.56 8.43
CA LEU A 40 -4.23 8.77 8.37
C LEU A 40 -3.44 9.03 9.65
N HIS A 41 -2.94 7.98 10.27
CA HIS A 41 -2.10 8.03 11.46
C HIS A 41 -0.84 7.21 11.22
N SER A 42 0.32 7.87 11.18
CA SER A 42 1.63 7.20 11.14
C SER A 42 2.01 6.79 12.56
N ILE A 43 2.41 5.52 12.71
CA ILE A 43 2.87 4.93 13.97
C ILE A 43 4.40 5.06 14.05
N ASP A 44 5.08 4.68 12.96
CA ASP A 44 6.52 4.87 12.74
C ASP A 44 6.83 4.92 11.23
N SER A 45 8.10 4.71 10.84
CA SER A 45 8.53 4.77 9.43
C SER A 45 7.97 3.63 8.57
N GLU A 46 7.64 2.49 9.17
CA GLU A 46 7.16 1.31 8.47
C GLU A 46 5.65 1.13 8.65
N ARG A 47 5.09 1.56 9.77
CA ARG A 47 3.70 1.30 10.15
C ARG A 47 2.82 2.53 10.12
N ALA A 48 1.65 2.39 9.52
CA ALA A 48 0.62 3.42 9.51
C ALA A 48 -0.77 2.79 9.38
N VAL A 49 -1.79 3.55 9.77
CA VAL A 49 -3.19 3.21 9.58
C VAL A 49 -3.97 4.33 8.93
N PHE A 50 -5.04 4.00 8.21
CA PHE A 50 -5.99 5.00 7.71
C PHE A 50 -7.43 4.59 7.96
N ALA A 51 -8.31 5.58 7.93
CA ALA A 51 -9.76 5.38 7.91
C ALA A 51 -10.42 6.27 6.85
N GLY A 52 -11.48 5.75 6.24
CA GLY A 52 -12.13 6.37 5.09
C GLY A 52 -13.65 6.20 5.08
N SER A 53 -14.24 6.54 3.93
CA SER A 53 -15.66 6.36 3.67
C SER A 53 -16.04 4.89 3.45
N GLY A 54 -17.31 4.57 3.66
CA GLY A 54 -17.86 3.24 3.38
C GLY A 54 -17.24 2.13 4.26
N GLY A 55 -16.83 2.50 5.47
CA GLY A 55 -16.25 1.63 6.48
C GLY A 55 -14.82 1.20 6.18
N LEU A 56 -14.18 1.73 5.13
CA LEU A 56 -12.83 1.32 4.75
C LEU A 56 -11.82 1.76 5.82
N VAL A 57 -11.05 0.82 6.32
CA VAL A 57 -9.83 1.06 7.10
C VAL A 57 -8.69 0.26 6.49
N GLY A 58 -7.47 0.68 6.77
CA GLY A 58 -6.29 -0.07 6.34
C GLY A 58 -5.09 0.14 7.24
N TYR A 59 -4.16 -0.80 7.13
CA TYR A 59 -2.91 -0.86 7.86
C TYR A 59 -1.77 -1.27 6.92
N THR A 60 -0.58 -0.74 7.15
CA THR A 60 0.65 -1.10 6.43
C THR A 60 1.75 -1.43 7.43
N GLU A 61 2.66 -2.33 7.03
CA GLU A 61 3.87 -2.71 7.76
C GLU A 61 5.16 -2.41 6.98
N ASP A 62 5.04 -1.80 5.79
CA ASP A 62 6.12 -1.63 4.83
C ASP A 62 6.17 -0.20 4.24
N GLY A 63 5.85 0.79 5.08
CA GLY A 63 5.93 2.21 4.71
C GLY A 63 4.87 2.64 3.69
N GLY A 64 3.77 1.87 3.58
CA GLY A 64 2.68 2.13 2.66
C GLY A 64 2.88 1.56 1.26
N MET A 65 3.85 0.67 1.06
CA MET A 65 4.02 -0.05 -0.20
C MET A 65 2.89 -1.07 -0.43
N THR A 66 2.43 -1.72 0.63
CA THR A 66 1.25 -2.59 0.66
C THR A 66 0.33 -2.25 1.83
N TRP A 67 -0.97 -2.54 1.65
CA TRP A 67 -1.99 -2.23 2.64
C TRP A 67 -2.90 -3.45 2.84
N ASP A 68 -2.99 -3.91 4.09
CA ASP A 68 -4.07 -4.79 4.52
C ASP A 68 -5.30 -3.92 4.79
N THR A 69 -6.44 -4.28 4.21
CA THR A 69 -7.65 -3.44 4.27
C THR A 69 -8.89 -4.26 4.59
N THR A 70 -9.79 -3.64 5.34
CA THR A 70 -11.12 -4.20 5.63
C THR A 70 -12.20 -3.13 5.57
N ARG A 71 -13.46 -3.57 5.46
CA ARG A 71 -14.63 -2.68 5.49
C ARG A 71 -15.52 -3.04 6.66
N PHE A 72 -15.69 -2.08 7.56
CA PHE A 72 -16.73 -2.16 8.59
C PHE A 72 -18.11 -1.99 7.96
N SER A 73 -19.02 -2.86 8.36
CA SER A 73 -20.45 -2.75 8.10
C SER A 73 -21.20 -3.12 9.37
N VAL A 74 -22.32 -2.44 9.60
CA VAL A 74 -23.22 -2.71 10.71
C VAL A 74 -24.55 -3.14 10.12
N THR A 75 -25.03 -4.32 10.53
CA THR A 75 -26.42 -4.72 10.27
C THR A 75 -27.29 -4.11 11.34
N THR A 76 -28.28 -3.35 10.89
CA THR A 76 -29.25 -2.68 11.77
C THR A 76 -30.38 -3.63 12.17
N PHE A 77 -31.22 -3.21 13.12
CA PHE A 77 -32.32 -4.03 13.63
C PHE A 77 -33.37 -4.40 12.56
N ASN A 78 -33.44 -3.67 11.46
CA ASN A 78 -34.35 -3.91 10.33
C ASN A 78 -33.63 -4.58 9.14
N ASP A 79 -32.53 -5.31 9.41
CA ASP A 79 -31.70 -6.02 8.43
C ASP A 79 -31.11 -5.13 7.32
N SER A 80 -31.07 -3.81 7.51
CA SER A 80 -30.39 -2.91 6.59
C SER A 80 -28.89 -2.84 6.91
N THR A 81 -28.05 -2.83 5.87
CA THR A 81 -26.60 -2.64 6.00
C THR A 81 -26.25 -1.16 6.04
N PHE A 82 -25.50 -0.75 7.06
CA PHE A 82 -24.94 0.58 7.18
C PHE A 82 -23.41 0.52 7.12
N ASN A 83 -22.78 1.32 6.26
CA ASN A 83 -21.34 1.48 6.20
C ASN A 83 -20.95 2.85 6.78
N PRO A 84 -20.20 2.92 7.89
CA PRO A 84 -19.80 4.18 8.50
C PRO A 84 -18.88 4.99 7.56
N SER A 85 -18.81 6.30 7.77
CA SER A 85 -17.77 7.13 7.15
C SER A 85 -16.92 7.72 8.26
N PHE A 86 -15.76 7.10 8.49
CA PHE A 86 -14.83 7.54 9.52
C PHE A 86 -14.14 8.85 9.10
N ARG A 87 -13.90 9.73 10.07
CA ARG A 87 -13.30 11.05 9.87
C ARG A 87 -12.06 11.29 10.73
N SER A 88 -11.73 10.33 11.58
CA SER A 88 -10.57 10.31 12.45
C SER A 88 -10.13 8.85 12.62
N CYS A 89 -8.87 8.65 12.96
CA CYS A 89 -8.36 7.38 13.45
C CYS A 89 -7.26 7.65 14.49
N ALA A 90 -7.10 6.75 15.44
CA ALA A 90 -5.96 6.70 16.33
C ALA A 90 -5.53 5.25 16.57
N VAL A 91 -4.34 5.07 17.13
CA VAL A 91 -3.83 3.75 17.53
C VAL A 91 -3.63 3.74 19.04
N VAL A 92 -4.27 2.80 19.71
CA VAL A 92 -4.17 2.60 21.17
C VAL A 92 -3.84 1.15 21.41
N GLU A 93 -2.70 0.88 22.06
CA GLU A 93 -2.22 -0.48 22.35
C GLU A 93 -2.17 -1.41 21.12
N GLY A 94 -1.92 -0.84 19.94
CA GLY A 94 -1.87 -1.57 18.67
C GLY A 94 -3.23 -1.75 17.98
N TYR A 95 -4.32 -1.27 18.57
CA TYR A 95 -5.65 -1.30 17.96
C TYR A 95 -5.99 0.03 17.30
N LEU A 96 -6.55 -0.04 16.09
CA LEU A 96 -7.16 1.11 15.42
C LEU A 96 -8.52 1.43 16.08
N ILE A 97 -8.70 2.70 16.44
CA ILE A 97 -9.94 3.27 17.00
C ILE A 97 -10.43 4.48 16.20
#